data_AF-A0A142BEI5-F1
#
_entry.id   AF-A0A142BEI5-F1
#
_cell.length_a   1.000
_cell.length_b   1.000
_cell.length_c   1.000
_cell.angle_alpha   90.00
_cell.angle_beta   90.00
_cell.angle_gamma   90.00
#
_symmetry.space_group_name_H-M   'P 1'
#
loop_
_entity.id
_entity.type
_entity.pdbx_description
1 polymer ?
#
loop_
_entity_poly.entity_id
_entity_poly.type
_entity_poly.pdbx_seq_one_letter_code
_entity_poly.pdbx_strand_id
1 'polypeptide(L)'
;MLDKLRRFTRGHGFSRLGKSDVKSQEAGQHNFRKVSEASPQTEIPRQQSPYAESKVRLISHHDPARVNDYYTQTGQTDPDSIPSMNACPHRHFWQLVQGQKGETDTVDHKMMFVNPELPEAQKYSGSWHVKTPGRESTGEKLKRYLQKMIYWITGQRYKADYYDNKQLLAQKEVLAANVYRGVVSAESDCCFNRDYQVGYSLREAETMAGDDGHCIASRHLQGYEKGHRLVNKPSNSASPVYHTRFHKRHNPVVNLVIRRFLLGDEDYLKLDNYMFVGESKRAVGAHTRQRLVNIDFGMSFYNRFKLPLKCTFEQFRSKMMTPSLKHRLQYRGRHTIHAVIRAMERADEDVDGLMKKGLTLVAGMSDKKLESLVGHVHHPEARSALFTILKFKRDQAKAIIHPEQFRWPEEPGRWTLSALVGRVRPT
;
A
#
# COMPACT_ATOMS: atom_id res chain seq x y z
N MET A 1 -29.31 31.77 7.87
CA MET A 1 -28.97 30.93 6.71
C MET A 1 -28.77 29.44 7.04
N LEU A 2 -28.75 29.03 8.31
CA LEU A 2 -28.59 27.62 8.74
C LEU A 2 -29.90 26.87 9.03
N ASP A 3 -31.07 27.52 8.96
CA ASP A 3 -32.37 26.86 9.21
C ASP A 3 -33.12 26.36 7.97
N LYS A 4 -32.61 26.60 6.75
CA LYS A 4 -33.24 26.12 5.50
C LYS A 4 -32.75 24.74 5.04
N LEU A 5 -31.77 24.12 5.71
CA LEU A 5 -31.22 22.81 5.34
C LEU A 5 -31.81 21.61 6.11
N ARG A 6 -32.73 21.84 7.07
CA ARG A 6 -33.36 20.77 7.87
C ARG A 6 -34.66 20.18 7.29
N ARG A 7 -35.16 20.68 6.15
CA ARG A 7 -36.45 20.25 5.57
C ARG A 7 -36.36 19.32 4.35
N PHE A 8 -35.18 18.92 3.90
CA PHE A 8 -35.01 18.20 2.62
C PHE A 8 -34.78 16.68 2.72
N THR A 9 -34.90 16.05 3.90
CA THR A 9 -34.67 14.59 4.05
C THR A 9 -35.83 13.81 4.67
N ARG A 10 -37.07 14.26 4.47
CA ARG A 10 -38.27 13.46 4.73
C ARG A 10 -39.13 13.43 3.47
N GLY A 11 -39.33 12.23 2.92
CA GLY A 11 -40.28 11.97 1.85
C GLY A 11 -39.62 11.51 0.55
N HIS A 12 -39.50 10.20 0.37
CA HIS A 12 -40.24 9.47 -0.67
C HIS A 12 -39.77 8.02 -0.70
N GLY A 13 -40.66 7.14 -0.26
CA GLY A 13 -40.62 5.74 -0.64
C GLY A 13 -41.08 5.61 -2.09
N PHE A 14 -40.43 4.71 -2.82
CA PHE A 14 -41.00 4.11 -4.02
C PHE A 14 -40.78 2.60 -3.98
N SER A 15 -41.90 1.92 -4.14
CA SER A 15 -42.10 0.48 -4.12
C SER A 15 -41.74 -0.14 -5.47
N ARG A 16 -41.31 -1.42 -5.39
CA ARG A 16 -41.45 -2.55 -6.35
C ARG A 16 -41.83 -2.26 -7.82
N LEU A 17 -41.11 -2.93 -8.73
CA LEU A 17 -41.53 -3.81 -9.86
C LEU A 17 -40.24 -4.16 -10.64
N GLY A 18 -39.99 -5.33 -11.21
CA GLY A 18 -40.75 -6.55 -11.42
C GLY A 18 -39.79 -7.68 -11.86
N LYS A 19 -40.31 -8.91 -11.82
CA LYS A 19 -39.67 -10.12 -12.34
C LYS A 19 -39.68 -10.12 -13.88
N SER A 20 -38.68 -10.73 -14.49
CA SER A 20 -38.89 -11.50 -15.73
C SER A 20 -37.83 -12.60 -15.85
N ASP A 21 -38.34 -13.82 -15.90
CA ASP A 21 -37.65 -15.04 -16.31
C ASP A 21 -37.33 -14.97 -17.80
N VAL A 22 -36.13 -15.40 -18.21
CA VAL A 22 -35.89 -15.88 -19.58
C VAL A 22 -35.03 -17.13 -19.50
N LYS A 23 -35.65 -18.25 -19.90
CA LYS A 23 -35.02 -19.53 -20.23
C LYS A 23 -34.22 -19.40 -21.53
N SER A 24 -33.09 -20.09 -21.61
CA SER A 24 -32.51 -20.51 -22.89
C SER A 24 -31.88 -21.87 -22.70
N GLN A 25 -32.41 -22.84 -23.43
CA GLN A 25 -31.96 -24.22 -23.58
C GLN A 25 -30.78 -24.33 -24.55
N GLU A 26 -30.04 -25.44 -24.40
CA GLU A 26 -29.36 -26.23 -25.45
C GLU A 26 -28.14 -25.59 -26.14
N ALA A 27 -27.08 -26.29 -26.54
CA ALA A 27 -26.74 -27.71 -26.66
C ALA A 27 -25.20 -27.84 -26.75
N GLY A 28 -24.67 -29.06 -26.63
CA GLY A 28 -23.34 -29.37 -27.16
C GLY A 28 -22.47 -30.27 -26.28
N GLN A 29 -22.92 -31.50 -25.99
CA GLN A 29 -22.03 -32.58 -25.57
C GLN A 29 -21.39 -33.22 -26.80
N HIS A 30 -20.06 -33.17 -26.89
CA HIS A 30 -19.28 -34.12 -27.68
C HIS A 30 -18.22 -34.76 -26.77
N ASN A 31 -18.42 -36.05 -26.51
CA ASN A 31 -17.39 -36.98 -26.06
C ASN A 31 -16.40 -37.22 -27.19
N PHE A 32 -15.09 -37.28 -26.91
CA PHE A 32 -14.22 -38.31 -27.51
C PHE A 32 -12.94 -38.56 -26.69
N ARG A 33 -12.81 -39.83 -26.30
CA ARG A 33 -11.63 -40.71 -26.16
C ARG A 33 -10.34 -40.24 -25.47
N LYS A 34 -10.02 -40.99 -24.39
CA LYS A 34 -8.68 -41.44 -24.00
C LYS A 34 -7.98 -42.17 -25.17
N VAL A 35 -6.70 -41.87 -25.38
CA VAL A 35 -5.70 -42.83 -25.87
C VAL A 35 -4.42 -42.60 -25.06
N SER A 36 -3.97 -43.66 -24.42
CA SER A 36 -2.66 -43.85 -23.81
C SER A 36 -1.79 -44.59 -24.81
N GLU A 37 -0.53 -44.19 -25.00
CA GLU A 37 0.51 -45.11 -25.48
C GLU A 37 1.91 -44.58 -25.15
N ALA A 38 2.80 -45.54 -24.92
CA ALA A 38 4.10 -45.40 -24.29
C ALA A 38 5.24 -45.07 -25.28
N SER A 39 6.35 -44.64 -24.69
CA SER A 39 7.69 -44.24 -25.16
C SER A 39 8.28 -44.90 -26.42
N PRO A 40 9.33 -44.30 -27.00
CA PRO A 40 10.66 -44.80 -26.66
C PRO A 40 11.74 -43.73 -26.42
N GLN A 41 12.76 -44.17 -25.68
CA GLN A 41 14.00 -43.50 -25.32
C GLN A 41 14.81 -43.13 -26.56
N THR A 42 15.47 -41.97 -26.53
CA THR A 42 16.59 -41.66 -27.41
C THR A 42 17.75 -41.19 -26.55
N GLU A 43 18.81 -42.01 -26.53
CA GLU A 43 20.08 -41.74 -25.88
C GLU A 43 20.78 -40.56 -26.58
N ILE A 44 21.13 -39.53 -25.82
CA ILE A 44 22.03 -38.46 -26.27
C ILE A 44 23.42 -38.76 -25.67
N PRO A 45 24.50 -38.74 -26.47
CA PRO A 45 25.84 -39.12 -26.01
C PRO A 45 26.36 -38.18 -24.93
N ARG A 46 26.96 -38.77 -23.89
CA ARG A 46 27.82 -38.08 -22.93
C ARG A 46 29.05 -37.51 -23.65
N GLN A 47 29.04 -36.23 -23.98
CA GLN A 47 30.29 -35.49 -24.20
C GLN A 47 30.82 -34.97 -22.87
N GLN A 48 32.02 -35.46 -22.55
CA GLN A 48 32.80 -35.14 -21.39
C GLN A 48 33.13 -33.64 -21.35
N SER A 49 32.98 -33.09 -20.16
CA SER A 49 33.38 -31.73 -19.82
C SER A 49 34.90 -31.55 -20.00
N PRO A 50 35.36 -30.46 -20.62
CA PRO A 50 36.65 -29.88 -20.33
C PRO A 50 36.42 -28.72 -19.35
N TYR A 51 36.39 -29.02 -18.05
CA TYR A 51 36.68 -28.00 -17.04
C TYR A 51 38.17 -27.67 -17.14
N ALA A 52 38.50 -26.81 -18.10
CA ALA A 52 39.74 -26.07 -18.14
C ALA A 52 39.42 -24.64 -17.70
N GLU A 53 39.94 -24.32 -16.53
CA GLU A 53 40.17 -23.00 -15.96
C GLU A 53 39.91 -21.82 -16.90
N SER A 54 38.75 -21.18 -16.76
CA SER A 54 38.64 -19.77 -17.09
C SER A 54 38.27 -19.03 -15.81
N LYS A 55 39.22 -18.20 -15.34
CA LYS A 55 38.94 -17.12 -14.41
C LYS A 55 37.84 -16.27 -15.03
N VAL A 56 36.59 -16.52 -14.63
CA VAL A 56 35.47 -15.61 -14.86
C VAL A 56 35.81 -14.34 -14.07
N ARG A 57 36.41 -13.37 -14.75
CA ARG A 57 36.33 -11.98 -14.32
C ARG A 57 34.84 -11.68 -14.22
N LEU A 58 34.38 -11.45 -12.99
CA LEU A 58 33.11 -10.78 -12.71
C LEU A 58 33.15 -9.44 -13.44
N ILE A 59 32.60 -9.43 -14.64
CA ILE A 59 32.31 -8.22 -15.37
C ILE A 59 30.97 -7.71 -14.80
N SER A 60 31.09 -6.89 -13.77
CA SER A 60 30.08 -5.92 -13.37
C SER A 60 29.92 -4.93 -14.53
N HIS A 61 28.94 -5.15 -15.40
CA HIS A 61 28.47 -4.15 -16.35
C HIS A 61 27.03 -3.76 -16.02
N HIS A 62 26.87 -3.01 -14.93
CA HIS A 62 26.15 -1.75 -15.09
C HIS A 62 27.03 -0.93 -16.02
N ASP A 63 26.55 -0.49 -17.18
CA ASP A 63 27.16 0.66 -17.83
C ASP A 63 26.77 1.87 -16.96
N PRO A 64 27.64 2.30 -16.01
CA PRO A 64 27.26 3.30 -15.04
C PRO A 64 27.06 4.65 -15.75
N ALA A 65 27.67 4.83 -16.93
CA ALA A 65 27.54 6.05 -17.72
C ALA A 65 26.10 6.23 -18.21
N ARG A 66 25.47 5.20 -18.79
CA ARG A 66 24.07 5.29 -19.26
C ARG A 66 23.06 5.56 -18.14
N VAL A 67 23.25 4.93 -16.98
CA VAL A 67 22.37 5.12 -15.81
C VAL A 67 22.57 6.51 -15.20
N ASN A 68 23.83 6.95 -15.10
CA ASN A 68 24.19 8.28 -14.61
C ASN A 68 23.69 9.39 -15.55
N ASP A 69 23.78 9.19 -16.87
CA ASP A 69 23.26 10.10 -17.89
C ASP A 69 21.73 10.23 -17.80
N TYR A 70 21.02 9.11 -17.64
CA TYR A 70 19.57 9.11 -17.49
C TYR A 70 19.11 9.85 -16.22
N TYR A 71 19.75 9.61 -15.07
CA TYR A 71 19.41 10.33 -13.84
C TYR A 71 19.82 11.81 -13.90
N THR A 72 20.92 12.14 -14.58
CA THR A 72 21.32 13.53 -14.85
C THR A 72 20.29 14.25 -15.72
N GLN A 73 19.84 13.61 -16.81
CA GLN A 73 18.82 14.16 -17.71
C GLN A 73 17.46 14.35 -17.02
N THR A 74 17.14 13.50 -16.04
CA THR A 74 15.87 13.55 -15.30
C THR A 74 15.96 14.29 -13.97
N GLY A 75 17.11 14.90 -13.65
CA GLY A 75 17.32 15.70 -12.44
C GLY A 75 17.32 14.90 -11.13
N GLN A 76 17.56 13.59 -11.17
CA GLN A 76 17.61 12.70 -9.99
C GLN A 76 19.04 12.46 -9.49
N THR A 77 19.92 13.47 -9.57
CA THR A 77 21.34 13.36 -9.22
C THR A 77 21.67 13.80 -7.79
N ASP A 78 20.68 13.97 -6.92
CA ASP A 78 20.94 14.26 -5.50
C ASP A 78 21.67 13.06 -4.86
N PRO A 79 22.93 13.22 -4.39
CA PRO A 79 23.73 12.14 -3.83
C PRO A 79 23.07 11.46 -2.61
N ASP A 80 22.11 12.13 -1.96
CA ASP A 80 21.39 11.60 -0.79
C ASP A 80 20.04 10.93 -1.16
N SER A 81 19.71 10.84 -2.44
CA SER A 81 18.43 10.28 -2.91
C SER A 81 18.58 8.85 -3.46
N ILE A 82 17.63 7.98 -3.13
CA ILE A 82 17.59 6.64 -3.74
C ILE A 82 16.94 6.74 -5.12
N PRO A 83 17.63 6.32 -6.19
CA PRO A 83 17.15 6.50 -7.55
C PRO A 83 15.87 5.72 -7.85
N SER A 84 15.15 6.17 -8.88
CA SER A 84 14.02 5.46 -9.46
C SER A 84 14.35 4.00 -9.80
N MET A 85 13.37 3.10 -9.68
CA MET A 85 13.54 1.69 -10.06
C MET A 85 13.92 1.48 -11.52
N ASN A 86 13.38 2.31 -12.43
CA ASN A 86 13.80 2.31 -13.82
C ASN A 86 15.05 3.16 -13.99
N ALA A 87 16.08 2.55 -14.59
CA ALA A 87 17.35 3.18 -14.95
C ALA A 87 17.41 3.64 -16.43
N CYS A 88 16.27 3.54 -17.11
CA CYS A 88 16.06 3.94 -18.50
C CYS A 88 14.60 4.37 -18.67
N PRO A 89 14.20 4.84 -19.87
CA PRO A 89 12.86 5.33 -20.05
C PRO A 89 11.74 4.35 -19.74
N HIS A 90 10.65 4.86 -19.16
CA HIS A 90 9.54 4.04 -18.67
C HIS A 90 9.01 3.05 -19.71
N ARG A 91 8.88 3.48 -20.97
CA ARG A 91 8.42 2.62 -22.08
C ARG A 91 9.41 1.52 -22.48
N HIS A 92 10.70 1.72 -22.20
CA HIS A 92 11.75 0.72 -22.44
C HIS A 92 11.91 -0.21 -21.24
N PHE A 93 11.57 0.27 -20.04
CA PHE A 93 11.63 -0.48 -18.79
C PHE A 93 10.41 -1.37 -18.57
N TRP A 94 9.21 -0.84 -18.77
CA TRP A 94 7.96 -1.54 -18.48
C TRP A 94 7.28 -2.07 -19.74
N GLN A 95 6.90 -3.34 -19.69
CA GLN A 95 6.10 -4.02 -20.72
C GLN A 95 4.75 -4.44 -20.15
N LEU A 96 3.65 -4.18 -20.88
CA LEU A 96 2.30 -4.56 -20.44
C LEU A 96 2.12 -6.08 -20.38
N VAL A 97 1.41 -6.55 -19.35
CA VAL A 97 0.92 -7.93 -19.31
C VAL A 97 -0.23 -8.08 -20.32
N GLN A 98 -0.02 -8.92 -21.34
CA GLN A 98 -1.06 -9.18 -22.35
C GLN A 98 -2.34 -9.76 -21.73
N GLY A 99 -3.49 -9.35 -22.25
CA GLY A 99 -4.80 -9.87 -21.84
C GLY A 99 -5.35 -9.32 -20.51
N GLN A 100 -4.63 -8.43 -19.81
CA GLN A 100 -5.16 -7.77 -18.61
C GLN A 100 -5.66 -6.35 -18.93
N LYS A 101 -6.95 -6.10 -18.66
CA LYS A 101 -7.53 -4.76 -18.76
C LYS A 101 -6.94 -3.89 -17.65
N GLY A 102 -6.39 -2.73 -18.03
CA GLY A 102 -6.07 -1.68 -17.07
C GLY A 102 -7.35 -1.09 -16.48
N GLU A 103 -7.28 -0.62 -15.23
CA GLU A 103 -8.32 0.22 -14.63
C GLU A 103 -7.89 1.68 -14.85
N THR A 104 -8.73 2.46 -15.53
CA THR A 104 -8.47 3.88 -15.82
C THR A 104 -9.49 4.75 -15.09
N ASP A 105 -9.01 5.59 -14.18
CA ASP A 105 -9.76 6.64 -13.49
C ASP A 105 -8.79 7.81 -13.22
N THR A 106 -8.91 8.48 -12.09
CA THR A 106 -7.97 9.50 -11.58
C THR A 106 -6.57 8.92 -11.36
N VAL A 107 -6.47 7.61 -11.15
CA VAL A 107 -5.23 6.84 -11.14
C VAL A 107 -5.38 5.74 -12.18
N ASP A 108 -4.43 5.67 -13.10
CA ASP A 108 -4.31 4.58 -14.05
C ASP A 108 -3.55 3.44 -13.39
N HIS A 109 -4.13 2.25 -13.43
CA HIS A 109 -3.54 1.06 -12.84
C HIS A 109 -3.34 -0.01 -13.90
N LYS A 110 -2.08 -0.38 -14.12
CA LYS A 110 -1.67 -1.33 -15.15
C LYS A 110 -0.82 -2.42 -14.56
N MET A 111 -1.03 -3.64 -15.04
CA MET A 111 -0.17 -4.77 -14.75
C MET A 111 0.94 -4.84 -15.80
N MET A 112 2.19 -4.86 -15.34
CA MET A 112 3.39 -4.78 -16.18
C MET A 112 4.47 -5.76 -15.71
N PHE A 113 5.42 -6.07 -16.60
CA PHE A 113 6.68 -6.75 -16.31
C PHE A 113 7.84 -5.82 -16.63
N VAL A 114 9.00 -6.05 -16.01
CA VAL A 114 10.25 -5.42 -16.45
C VAL A 114 10.69 -6.06 -17.76
N ASN A 115 11.10 -5.25 -18.73
CA ASN A 115 11.57 -5.70 -20.03
C ASN A 115 12.70 -6.74 -19.85
N PRO A 116 12.54 -7.99 -20.35
CA PRO A 116 13.50 -9.06 -20.14
C PRO A 116 14.87 -8.80 -20.78
N GLU A 117 14.96 -7.86 -21.73
CA GLU A 117 16.22 -7.49 -22.40
C GLU A 117 17.11 -6.59 -21.52
N LEU A 118 16.59 -6.06 -20.41
CA LEU A 118 17.36 -5.21 -19.51
C LEU A 118 18.18 -6.02 -18.50
N PRO A 119 19.41 -5.59 -18.17
CA PRO A 119 20.23 -6.24 -17.14
C PRO A 119 19.51 -6.39 -15.78
N GLU A 120 18.65 -5.44 -15.42
CA GLU A 120 17.92 -5.41 -14.16
C GLU A 120 16.69 -6.35 -14.13
N ALA A 121 16.34 -6.98 -15.25
CA ALA A 121 15.16 -7.86 -15.36
C ALA A 121 15.20 -9.02 -14.36
N GLN A 122 16.39 -9.56 -14.08
CA GLN A 122 16.55 -10.64 -13.09
C GLN A 122 16.21 -10.14 -11.67
N LYS A 123 16.67 -8.94 -11.31
CA LYS A 123 16.46 -8.31 -10.00
C LYS A 123 14.99 -7.99 -9.76
N TYR A 124 14.28 -7.54 -10.81
CA TYR A 124 12.89 -7.10 -10.74
C TYR A 124 11.91 -8.07 -11.45
N SER A 125 12.28 -9.35 -11.53
CA SER A 125 11.46 -10.37 -12.19
C SER A 125 10.06 -10.53 -11.57
N GLY A 126 9.08 -10.87 -12.43
CA GLY A 126 7.68 -11.07 -12.05
C GLY A 126 6.76 -9.91 -12.45
N SER A 127 5.47 -10.05 -12.14
CA SER A 127 4.46 -9.03 -12.46
C SER A 127 4.44 -7.91 -11.42
N TRP A 128 4.15 -6.70 -11.89
CA TRP A 128 4.09 -5.47 -11.11
C TRP A 128 2.78 -4.74 -11.38
N HIS A 129 2.19 -4.21 -10.33
CA HIS A 129 1.15 -3.20 -10.39
C HIS A 129 1.82 -1.83 -10.51
N VAL A 130 1.71 -1.21 -11.68
CA VAL A 130 2.22 0.13 -11.94
C VAL A 130 1.04 1.10 -11.90
N LYS A 131 1.07 2.00 -10.91
CA LYS A 131 0.10 3.09 -10.75
C LYS A 131 0.69 4.37 -11.31
N THR A 132 -0.03 5.02 -12.20
CA THR A 132 0.34 6.32 -12.78
C THR A 132 -0.82 7.31 -12.60
N PRO A 133 -0.58 8.63 -12.62
CA PRO A 133 -1.67 9.60 -12.71
C PRO A 133 -2.54 9.28 -13.94
N GLY A 134 -3.85 9.23 -13.74
CA GLY A 134 -4.83 9.00 -14.80
C GLY A 134 -5.56 10.30 -15.17
N ARG A 135 -6.67 10.18 -15.90
CA ARG A 135 -7.48 11.34 -16.30
C ARG A 135 -8.54 11.64 -15.24
N GLU A 136 -8.48 12.83 -14.65
CA GLU A 136 -9.52 13.31 -13.73
C GLU A 136 -10.79 13.70 -14.49
N SER A 137 -11.93 13.13 -14.08
CA SER A 137 -13.25 13.57 -14.56
C SER A 137 -13.57 15.00 -14.06
N THR A 138 -14.44 15.71 -14.78
CA THR A 138 -14.92 17.05 -14.36
C THR A 138 -15.55 17.03 -12.96
N GLY A 139 -16.28 15.95 -12.63
CA GLY A 139 -16.87 15.78 -11.30
C GLY A 139 -15.82 15.65 -10.19
N GLU A 140 -14.75 14.89 -10.44
CA GLU A 140 -13.66 14.77 -9.45
C GLU A 140 -12.90 16.10 -9.29
N LYS A 141 -12.69 16.85 -10.38
CA LYS A 141 -12.12 18.20 -10.32
C LYS A 141 -12.95 19.14 -9.45
N LEU A 142 -14.27 19.18 -9.66
CA LEU A 142 -15.18 20.00 -8.85
C LEU A 142 -15.18 19.58 -7.38
N LYS A 143 -15.21 18.28 -7.11
CA LYS A 143 -15.10 17.73 -5.75
C LYS A 143 -13.80 18.15 -5.06
N ARG A 144 -12.66 18.04 -5.74
CA ARG A 144 -11.34 18.47 -5.21
C ARG A 144 -11.31 19.97 -4.96
N TYR A 145 -11.87 20.77 -5.86
CA TYR A 145 -11.99 22.22 -5.68
C TYR A 145 -12.77 22.56 -4.41
N LEU A 146 -13.96 21.98 -4.21
CA LEU A 146 -14.77 22.19 -3.01
C LEU A 146 -14.04 21.73 -1.73
N GLN A 147 -13.36 20.58 -1.78
CA GLN A 147 -12.53 20.12 -0.66
C GLN A 147 -11.40 21.10 -0.32
N LYS A 148 -10.70 21.63 -1.32
CA LYS A 148 -9.66 22.66 -1.14
C LYS A 148 -10.23 23.92 -0.47
N MET A 149 -11.39 24.39 -0.92
CA MET A 149 -12.07 25.53 -0.29
C MET A 149 -12.40 25.28 1.18
N ILE A 150 -12.99 24.13 1.51
CA ILE A 150 -13.31 23.76 2.89
C ILE A 150 -12.03 23.72 3.74
N TYR A 151 -10.95 23.14 3.24
CA TYR A 151 -9.68 23.08 3.96
C TYR A 151 -9.05 24.46 4.13
N TRP A 152 -9.17 25.35 3.16
CA TRP A 152 -8.69 26.71 3.28
C TRP A 152 -9.46 27.49 4.36
N ILE A 153 -10.80 27.46 4.32
CA ILE A 153 -11.67 28.13 5.29
C ILE A 153 -11.48 27.58 6.71
N THR A 154 -11.21 26.27 6.85
CA THR A 154 -10.98 25.62 8.15
C THR A 154 -9.52 25.69 8.62
N GLY A 155 -8.65 26.43 7.92
CA GLY A 155 -7.24 26.58 8.29
C GLY A 155 -6.39 25.31 8.14
N GLN A 156 -6.89 24.30 7.44
CA GLN A 156 -6.19 23.03 7.15
C GLN A 156 -5.47 23.09 5.79
N ARG A 157 -4.75 24.19 5.53
CA ARG A 157 -4.12 24.47 4.22
C ARG A 157 -3.24 23.32 3.70
N TYR A 158 -2.48 22.66 4.58
CA TYR A 158 -1.67 21.49 4.20
C TYR A 158 -2.49 20.34 3.60
N LYS A 159 -3.78 20.20 3.91
CA LYS A 159 -4.65 19.20 3.28
C LYS A 159 -5.15 19.63 1.91
N ALA A 160 -5.32 20.94 1.70
CA ALA A 160 -5.68 21.49 0.40
C ALA A 160 -4.55 21.27 -0.60
N ASP A 161 -3.31 21.46 -0.15
CA ASP A 161 -2.12 21.38 -1.00
C ASP A 161 -1.56 19.94 -1.11
N TYR A 162 -2.11 18.98 -0.36
CA TYR A 162 -1.55 17.64 -0.25
C TYR A 162 -1.37 16.94 -1.60
N TYR A 163 -2.30 17.17 -2.53
CA TYR A 163 -2.29 16.55 -3.86
C TYR A 163 -1.60 17.37 -4.95
N ASP A 164 -1.06 18.54 -4.61
CA ASP A 164 -0.49 19.46 -5.61
C ASP A 164 0.84 18.95 -6.17
N ASN A 165 1.61 18.19 -5.38
CA ASN A 165 2.89 17.62 -5.79
C ASN A 165 2.77 16.10 -6.01
N LYS A 166 2.56 15.69 -7.27
CA LYS A 166 2.39 14.29 -7.69
C LYS A 166 3.62 13.43 -7.40
N GLN A 167 4.83 13.98 -7.53
CA GLN A 167 6.07 13.29 -7.18
C GLN A 167 6.09 12.89 -5.71
N LEU A 168 5.83 13.87 -4.86
CA LEU A 168 5.87 13.69 -3.42
C LEU A 168 4.76 12.75 -2.95
N LEU A 169 3.58 12.76 -3.61
CA LEU A 169 2.54 11.75 -3.37
C LEU A 169 3.04 10.33 -3.64
N ALA A 170 3.64 10.10 -4.81
CA ALA A 170 4.17 8.78 -5.18
C ALA A 170 5.25 8.32 -4.20
N GLN A 171 6.17 9.21 -3.83
CA GLN A 171 7.23 8.93 -2.86
C GLN A 171 6.69 8.65 -1.45
N LYS A 172 5.64 9.35 -1.01
CA LYS A 172 4.97 9.07 0.27
C LYS A 172 4.32 7.70 0.30
N GLU A 173 3.66 7.29 -0.78
CA GLU A 173 3.05 5.95 -0.85
C GLU A 173 4.12 4.85 -0.83
N VAL A 174 5.21 5.03 -1.58
CA VAL A 174 6.38 4.13 -1.53
C VAL A 174 7.00 4.09 -0.13
N LEU A 175 7.20 5.25 0.49
CA LEU A 175 7.69 5.36 1.87
C LEU A 175 6.74 4.63 2.83
N ALA A 176 5.44 4.84 2.73
CA ALA A 176 4.46 4.21 3.62
C ALA A 176 4.47 2.68 3.51
N ALA A 177 4.59 2.14 2.29
CA ALA A 177 4.76 0.71 2.07
C ALA A 177 6.08 0.19 2.65
N ASN A 178 7.18 0.92 2.48
CA ASN A 178 8.49 0.54 3.03
C ASN A 178 8.55 0.66 4.57
N VAL A 179 7.89 1.66 5.15
CA VAL A 179 7.71 1.79 6.61
C VAL A 179 6.88 0.63 7.13
N TYR A 180 5.76 0.30 6.47
CA TYR A 180 4.95 -0.87 6.82
C TYR A 180 5.80 -2.14 6.82
N ARG A 181 6.51 -2.41 5.71
CA ARG A 181 7.45 -3.53 5.58
C ARG A 181 8.49 -3.51 6.71
N GLY A 182 9.10 -2.36 6.98
CA GLY A 182 10.09 -2.18 8.04
C GLY A 182 9.54 -2.48 9.43
N VAL A 183 8.28 -2.17 9.71
CA VAL A 183 7.64 -2.44 11.02
C VAL A 183 7.25 -3.91 11.18
N VAL A 184 6.64 -4.52 10.15
CA VAL A 184 6.11 -5.89 10.28
C VAL A 184 7.16 -6.98 10.01
N SER A 185 8.17 -6.68 9.19
CA SER A 185 9.18 -7.65 8.79
C SER A 185 10.08 -8.03 9.97
N ALA A 186 10.30 -9.34 10.15
CA ALA A 186 11.44 -9.83 10.91
C ALA A 186 12.63 -9.89 9.94
N GLU A 187 13.85 -9.66 10.43
CA GLU A 187 15.07 -9.86 9.61
C GLU A 187 15.12 -11.28 8.99
N SER A 188 14.46 -12.25 9.62
CA SER A 188 14.33 -13.64 9.16
C SER A 188 13.15 -13.93 8.22
N ASP A 189 12.24 -12.99 7.93
CA ASP A 189 11.10 -13.23 7.02
C ASP A 189 11.48 -12.95 5.55
N CYS A 190 12.46 -13.73 5.04
CA CYS A 190 13.02 -13.56 3.70
C CYS A 190 11.96 -13.69 2.60
N CYS A 191 10.95 -14.55 2.79
CA CYS A 191 9.85 -14.72 1.85
C CYS A 191 8.97 -13.47 1.75
N PHE A 192 8.56 -12.87 2.89
CA PHE A 192 7.77 -11.63 2.86
C PHE A 192 8.56 -10.48 2.25
N ASN A 193 9.84 -10.33 2.59
CA ASN A 193 10.68 -9.25 2.04
C ASN A 193 10.91 -9.37 0.53
N ARG A 194 10.99 -10.60 0.01
CA ARG A 194 11.09 -10.87 -1.42
C ARG A 194 9.79 -10.58 -2.16
N ASP A 195 8.65 -10.97 -1.58
CA ASP A 195 7.37 -10.87 -2.26
C ASP A 195 6.75 -9.46 -2.13
N TYR A 196 6.95 -8.78 -0.99
CA TYR A 196 6.47 -7.42 -0.72
C TYR A 196 7.51 -6.38 -1.12
N GLN A 197 7.50 -6.04 -2.41
CA GLN A 197 8.38 -5.04 -3.01
C GLN A 197 7.55 -3.88 -3.54
N VAL A 198 7.95 -2.67 -3.19
CA VAL A 198 7.37 -1.42 -3.70
C VAL A 198 8.52 -0.47 -3.99
N GLY A 199 8.42 0.25 -5.10
CA GLY A 199 9.37 1.30 -5.40
C GLY A 199 8.78 2.37 -6.30
N TYR A 200 9.52 3.46 -6.35
CA TYR A 200 9.21 4.60 -7.16
C TYR A 200 9.71 4.35 -8.58
N SER A 201 8.89 4.66 -9.58
CA SER A 201 9.26 4.61 -10.99
C SER A 201 8.98 5.96 -11.63
N LEU A 202 9.92 6.45 -12.42
CA LEU A 202 9.78 7.67 -13.19
C LEU A 202 9.16 7.31 -14.54
N ARG A 203 8.08 8.01 -14.92
CA ARG A 203 7.58 8.07 -16.29
C ARG A 203 7.86 9.45 -16.83
N GLU A 204 8.86 9.52 -17.68
CA GLU A 204 9.28 10.76 -18.31
C GLU A 204 8.18 11.29 -19.21
N ALA A 205 8.20 12.60 -19.41
CA ALA A 205 7.18 13.36 -20.09
C ALA A 205 7.12 13.04 -21.60
N GLU A 206 6.54 11.91 -21.97
CA GLU A 206 6.02 11.73 -23.32
C GLU A 206 4.60 12.26 -23.37
N THR A 207 4.47 13.57 -23.48
CA THR A 207 3.42 14.34 -24.17
C THR A 207 3.14 15.66 -23.44
N MET A 208 3.22 16.72 -24.24
CA MET A 208 2.84 18.09 -23.94
C MET A 208 1.65 18.23 -22.97
N ALA A 209 1.93 18.55 -21.70
CA ALA A 209 1.09 19.33 -20.77
C ALA A 209 1.51 19.11 -19.30
N GLY A 210 2.73 19.48 -18.91
CA GLY A 210 3.10 19.79 -17.52
C GLY A 210 2.76 18.76 -16.42
N ASP A 211 2.52 17.50 -16.77
CA ASP A 211 2.10 16.45 -15.84
C ASP A 211 3.23 15.43 -15.71
N ASP A 212 4.11 15.67 -14.75
CA ASP A 212 5.20 14.75 -14.42
C ASP A 212 4.63 13.39 -14.00
N GLY A 213 4.86 12.37 -14.83
CA GLY A 213 4.35 11.01 -14.68
C GLY A 213 5.04 10.26 -13.54
N HIS A 214 4.81 10.65 -12.30
CA HIS A 214 5.39 9.93 -11.16
C HIS A 214 4.61 8.66 -10.89
N CYS A 215 5.30 7.51 -10.87
CA CYS A 215 4.67 6.21 -10.82
C CYS A 215 5.07 5.45 -9.56
N ILE A 216 4.18 4.58 -9.12
CA ILE A 216 4.42 3.64 -8.03
C ILE A 216 4.35 2.24 -8.63
N ALA A 217 5.40 1.45 -8.43
CA ALA A 217 5.43 0.06 -8.83
C ALA A 217 5.39 -0.81 -7.58
N SER A 218 4.37 -1.65 -7.44
CA SER A 218 4.28 -2.65 -6.38
C SER A 218 4.21 -4.05 -6.96
N ARG A 219 5.05 -4.96 -6.49
CA ARG A 219 5.09 -6.33 -6.98
C ARG A 219 3.74 -7.01 -6.76
N HIS A 220 3.30 -7.76 -7.76
CA HIS A 220 2.07 -8.53 -7.67
C HIS A 220 2.20 -9.60 -6.59
N LEU A 221 1.28 -9.57 -5.63
CA LEU A 221 1.21 -10.54 -4.54
C LEU A 221 0.50 -11.80 -5.01
N GLN A 222 1.21 -12.63 -5.77
CA GLN A 222 0.68 -13.86 -6.37
C GLN A 222 0.03 -14.77 -5.31
N GLY A 223 -1.22 -15.16 -5.52
CA GLY A 223 -1.98 -16.05 -4.61
C GLY A 223 -2.51 -15.37 -3.36
N TYR A 224 -2.46 -14.04 -3.27
CA TYR A 224 -3.22 -13.29 -2.29
C TYR A 224 -4.61 -12.94 -2.83
N GLU A 225 -5.60 -12.89 -1.95
CA GLU A 225 -6.97 -12.51 -2.21
C GLU A 225 -7.27 -11.09 -1.71
N LYS A 226 -8.23 -10.40 -2.36
CA LYS A 226 -8.66 -9.05 -1.96
C LYS A 226 -9.38 -9.08 -0.61
N GLY A 227 -9.09 -8.11 0.26
CA GLY A 227 -9.58 -8.07 1.65
C GLY A 227 -11.10 -8.03 1.81
N HIS A 228 -11.87 -7.49 0.85
CA HIS A 228 -13.33 -7.54 0.91
C HIS A 228 -13.89 -8.98 0.90
N ARG A 229 -13.12 -9.97 0.42
CA ARG A 229 -13.53 -11.38 0.46
C ARG A 229 -13.54 -11.96 1.86
N LEU A 230 -12.91 -11.30 2.85
CA LEU A 230 -12.99 -11.70 4.26
C LEU A 230 -14.43 -11.66 4.81
N VAL A 231 -15.30 -10.82 4.22
CA VAL A 231 -16.68 -10.63 4.68
C VAL A 231 -17.74 -11.15 3.70
N ASN A 232 -17.37 -11.39 2.43
CA ASN A 232 -18.28 -11.79 1.37
C ASN A 232 -18.29 -13.30 1.04
N LYS A 233 -17.58 -14.15 1.80
CA LYS A 233 -17.69 -15.60 1.61
C LYS A 233 -19.12 -16.03 1.98
N PRO A 234 -19.89 -16.64 1.06
CA PRO A 234 -21.22 -17.16 1.38
C PRO A 234 -21.03 -18.33 2.35
N SER A 235 -21.22 -18.06 3.64
CA SER A 235 -21.23 -19.12 4.63
C SER A 235 -22.64 -19.69 4.67
N ASN A 236 -22.82 -20.92 4.14
CA ASN A 236 -23.92 -21.79 4.53
C ASN A 236 -23.87 -22.16 6.04
N SER A 237 -22.88 -21.65 6.77
CA SER A 237 -22.77 -21.66 8.22
C SER A 237 -23.15 -20.30 8.81
N ALA A 238 -23.88 -20.31 9.92
CA ALA A 238 -24.39 -19.14 10.65
C ALA A 238 -23.32 -18.26 11.31
N SER A 239 -22.07 -18.30 10.83
CA SER A 239 -20.96 -17.50 11.34
C SER A 239 -20.08 -17.10 10.16
N PRO A 240 -19.84 -15.79 9.94
CA PRO A 240 -18.90 -15.36 8.92
C PRO A 240 -17.51 -15.94 9.24
N VAL A 241 -16.68 -16.11 8.21
CA VAL A 241 -15.36 -16.75 8.26
C VAL A 241 -14.37 -15.92 9.10
N TYR A 242 -14.58 -15.85 10.41
CA TYR A 242 -13.71 -15.20 11.39
C TYR A 242 -12.84 -16.22 12.14
N HIS A 243 -12.89 -17.51 11.79
CA HIS A 243 -11.99 -18.54 12.33
C HIS A 243 -10.53 -18.41 11.85
N THR A 244 -10.20 -17.35 11.12
CA THR A 244 -8.87 -17.15 10.54
C THR A 244 -7.92 -16.53 11.55
N ARG A 245 -7.11 -17.39 12.18
CA ARG A 245 -6.00 -16.94 13.02
C ARG A 245 -4.95 -16.25 12.16
N PHE A 246 -4.89 -14.92 12.24
CA PHE A 246 -3.87 -14.15 11.55
C PHE A 246 -2.52 -14.24 12.27
N HIS A 247 -1.43 -14.15 11.50
CA HIS A 247 -0.09 -14.04 12.03
C HIS A 247 0.00 -12.75 12.86
N LYS A 248 0.55 -12.82 14.08
CA LYS A 248 0.53 -11.71 15.05
C LYS A 248 1.06 -10.39 14.47
N ARG A 249 2.04 -10.42 13.56
CA ARG A 249 2.62 -9.22 12.92
C ARG A 249 1.83 -8.69 11.72
N HIS A 250 1.01 -9.53 11.09
CA HIS A 250 0.18 -9.20 9.92
C HIS A 250 -1.31 -9.31 10.27
N ASN A 251 -1.63 -9.02 11.53
CA ASN A 251 -2.97 -9.11 12.07
C ASN A 251 -3.73 -7.80 11.76
N PRO A 252 -5.05 -7.84 11.50
CA PRO A 252 -5.88 -6.65 11.30
C PRO A 252 -5.66 -5.53 12.34
N VAL A 253 -5.52 -5.88 13.62
CA VAL A 253 -5.30 -4.93 14.72
C VAL A 253 -3.93 -4.27 14.61
N VAL A 254 -2.88 -5.05 14.32
CA VAL A 254 -1.52 -4.51 14.11
C VAL A 254 -1.46 -3.62 12.88
N ASN A 255 -2.08 -4.04 11.78
CA ASN A 255 -2.18 -3.25 10.56
C ASN A 255 -2.93 -1.93 10.80
N LEU A 256 -3.97 -1.94 11.64
CA LEU A 256 -4.70 -0.74 12.03
C LEU A 256 -3.80 0.23 12.79
N VAL A 257 -2.99 -0.23 13.76
CA VAL A 257 -1.99 0.61 14.46
C VAL A 257 -1.02 1.24 13.47
N ILE A 258 -0.51 0.46 12.51
CA ILE A 258 0.46 0.99 11.54
C ILE A 258 -0.19 2.01 10.61
N ARG A 259 -1.30 1.66 9.94
CA ARG A 259 -1.93 2.57 8.97
C ARG A 259 -2.49 3.82 9.62
N ARG A 260 -3.26 3.66 10.70
CA ARG A 260 -3.98 4.78 11.29
C ARG A 260 -3.10 5.63 12.21
N PHE A 261 -2.32 5.02 13.10
CA PHE A 261 -1.54 5.76 14.09
C PHE A 261 -0.18 6.19 13.56
N LEU A 262 0.62 5.25 13.03
CA LEU A 262 1.98 5.57 12.57
C LEU A 262 1.95 6.36 11.26
N LEU A 263 1.24 5.83 10.25
CA LEU A 263 1.21 6.42 8.92
C LEU A 263 0.18 7.53 8.80
N GLY A 264 -0.83 7.64 9.67
CA GLY A 264 -1.84 8.68 9.53
C GLY A 264 -2.66 8.58 8.23
N ASP A 265 -2.77 7.36 7.71
CA ASP A 265 -3.50 7.03 6.49
C ASP A 265 -5.00 7.29 6.67
N GLU A 266 -5.65 7.90 5.67
CA GLU A 266 -7.08 8.17 5.69
C GLU A 266 -7.94 7.01 5.16
N ASP A 267 -7.37 6.14 4.33
CA ASP A 267 -8.09 5.02 3.71
C ASP A 267 -7.98 3.70 4.49
N TYR A 268 -7.45 3.76 5.71
CA TYR A 268 -7.22 2.60 6.58
C TYR A 268 -8.47 1.76 6.90
N LEU A 269 -9.69 2.24 6.63
CA LEU A 269 -10.90 1.45 6.85
C LEU A 269 -11.32 0.60 5.65
N LYS A 270 -10.83 0.92 4.45
CA LYS A 270 -11.25 0.32 3.18
C LYS A 270 -10.64 -1.07 3.02
N LEU A 271 -11.48 -2.11 3.02
CA LEU A 271 -11.01 -3.51 2.92
C LEU A 271 -10.30 -3.83 1.59
N ASP A 272 -10.56 -3.08 0.52
CA ASP A 272 -9.84 -3.26 -0.76
C ASP A 272 -8.36 -2.86 -0.68
N ASN A 273 -7.97 -2.09 0.33
CA ASN A 273 -6.58 -1.69 0.57
C ASN A 273 -5.82 -2.76 1.38
N TYR A 274 -6.37 -3.97 1.45
CA TYR A 274 -5.77 -5.11 2.12
C TYR A 274 -5.82 -6.33 1.20
N MET A 275 -4.80 -7.17 1.30
CA MET A 275 -4.79 -8.49 0.69
C MET A 275 -4.42 -9.55 1.73
N PHE A 276 -4.91 -10.79 1.56
CA PHE A 276 -4.57 -11.88 2.47
C PHE A 276 -4.22 -13.17 1.73
N VAL A 277 -3.41 -14.03 2.35
CA VAL A 277 -3.08 -15.34 1.75
C VAL A 277 -4.31 -16.25 1.80
N GLY A 278 -4.80 -16.65 0.63
CA GLY A 278 -5.95 -17.55 0.47
C GLY A 278 -5.67 -18.97 0.98
N GLU A 279 -6.72 -19.76 1.18
CA GLU A 279 -6.65 -21.12 1.77
C GLU A 279 -5.89 -22.12 0.88
N SER A 280 -5.80 -21.88 -0.44
CA SER A 280 -5.22 -22.80 -1.44
C SER A 280 -3.70 -22.91 -1.43
N LYS A 281 -2.98 -22.08 -0.66
CA LYS A 281 -1.51 -22.16 -0.49
C LYS A 281 -1.09 -22.79 0.85
N ARG A 282 -2.02 -23.39 1.61
CA ARG A 282 -1.68 -24.12 2.85
C ARG A 282 -0.88 -25.37 2.50
N ALA A 283 0.46 -25.25 2.53
CA ALA A 283 1.33 -26.41 2.66
C ALA A 283 0.92 -27.19 3.90
N VAL A 284 0.82 -28.51 3.75
CA VAL A 284 0.48 -29.51 4.76
C VAL A 284 1.28 -29.26 6.05
N GLY A 285 0.61 -28.79 7.11
CA GLY A 285 1.24 -28.50 8.41
C GLY A 285 0.39 -27.57 9.29
N ALA A 286 0.20 -27.95 10.56
CA ALA A 286 -0.85 -27.49 11.47
C ALA A 286 -0.86 -25.99 11.89
N HIS A 287 0.01 -25.11 11.37
CA HIS A 287 0.16 -23.74 11.89
C HIS A 287 0.39 -22.63 10.85
N THR A 288 -0.12 -22.73 9.63
CA THR A 288 -0.06 -21.62 8.66
C THR A 288 -1.10 -20.53 8.97
N ARG A 289 -0.79 -19.69 9.97
CA ARG A 289 -1.55 -18.46 10.25
C ARG A 289 -1.58 -17.56 9.01
N GLN A 290 -2.75 -17.04 8.65
CA GLN A 290 -2.89 -16.15 7.49
C GLN A 290 -2.18 -14.81 7.72
N ARG A 291 -1.69 -14.19 6.65
CA ARG A 291 -1.12 -12.84 6.70
C ARG A 291 -2.09 -11.90 6.00
N LEU A 292 -2.56 -10.86 6.70
CA LEU A 292 -3.22 -9.71 6.07
C LEU A 292 -2.16 -8.65 5.83
N VAL A 293 -1.96 -8.27 4.57
CA VAL A 293 -0.98 -7.27 4.18
C VAL A 293 -1.66 -6.01 3.67
N ASN A 294 -1.06 -4.88 4.01
CA ASN A 294 -1.53 -3.58 3.58
C ASN A 294 -1.07 -3.32 2.15
N ILE A 295 -1.96 -2.87 1.29
CA ILE A 295 -1.65 -2.34 -0.04
C ILE A 295 -2.26 -0.94 -0.17
N ASP A 296 -1.87 -0.19 -1.19
CA ASP A 296 -2.50 1.09 -1.57
C ASP A 296 -2.53 2.14 -0.44
N PHE A 297 -1.46 2.92 -0.30
CA PHE A 297 -1.29 3.93 0.77
C PHE A 297 -1.43 5.37 0.27
N GLY A 298 -2.31 5.60 -0.70
CA GLY A 298 -2.47 6.90 -1.39
C GLY A 298 -2.78 8.10 -0.47
N MET A 299 -3.18 7.86 0.79
CA MET A 299 -3.49 8.88 1.80
C MET A 299 -2.61 8.81 3.06
N SER A 300 -1.45 8.18 2.95
CA SER A 300 -0.46 8.15 4.03
C SER A 300 0.10 9.54 4.38
N PHE A 301 0.36 9.79 5.65
CA PHE A 301 0.82 11.06 6.21
C PHE A 301 -0.15 12.24 6.00
N TYR A 302 -1.38 11.95 5.58
CA TYR A 302 -2.43 12.95 5.37
C TYR A 302 -3.02 13.47 6.69
N ASN A 303 -3.17 12.60 7.69
CA ASN A 303 -3.73 12.94 9.00
C ASN A 303 -2.71 12.72 10.12
N ARG A 304 -2.57 13.66 11.05
CA ARG A 304 -1.61 13.54 12.17
C ARG A 304 -1.97 12.52 13.26
N PHE A 305 -3.10 11.81 13.17
CA PHE A 305 -3.72 11.01 14.25
C PHE A 305 -3.35 11.53 15.66
N LYS A 306 -4.01 12.61 16.09
CA LYS A 306 -3.64 13.32 17.32
C LYS A 306 -3.98 12.48 18.55
N LEU A 307 -3.08 12.39 19.51
CA LEU A 307 -3.33 11.77 20.82
C LEU A 307 -3.35 12.86 21.91
N PRO A 308 -4.09 12.67 23.01
CA PRO A 308 -3.93 13.51 24.20
C PRO A 308 -2.47 13.50 24.70
N LEU A 309 -2.04 14.57 25.37
CA LEU A 309 -0.76 14.56 26.08
C LEU A 309 -0.79 13.47 27.15
N LYS A 310 0.33 12.73 27.28
CA LYS A 310 0.45 11.60 28.21
C LYS A 310 -0.66 10.54 28.03
N CYS A 311 -1.00 10.24 26.77
CA CYS A 311 -2.05 9.27 26.45
C CYS A 311 -1.78 7.90 27.07
N THR A 312 -2.76 7.34 27.78
CA THR A 312 -2.68 5.95 28.27
C THR A 312 -2.97 4.95 27.14
N PHE A 313 -2.68 3.67 27.38
CA PHE A 313 -3.02 2.61 26.44
C PHE A 313 -4.54 2.50 26.20
N GLU A 314 -5.36 2.66 27.23
CA GLU A 314 -6.83 2.60 27.15
C GLU A 314 -7.38 3.75 26.30
N GLN A 315 -6.84 4.95 26.50
CA GLN A 315 -7.18 6.12 25.68
C GLN A 315 -6.75 5.93 24.22
N PHE A 316 -5.55 5.37 24.00
CA PHE A 316 -5.05 5.02 22.68
C PHE A 316 -5.99 4.02 21.99
N ARG A 317 -6.31 2.92 22.66
CA ARG A 317 -7.22 1.86 22.19
C ARG A 317 -8.58 2.42 21.81
N SER A 318 -9.20 3.18 22.71
CA SER A 318 -10.49 3.82 22.47
C SER A 318 -10.46 4.69 21.21
N LYS A 319 -9.40 5.47 21.03
CA LYS A 319 -9.23 6.33 19.85
C LYS A 319 -8.97 5.54 18.56
N MET A 320 -8.18 4.48 18.62
CA MET A 320 -7.90 3.57 17.51
C MET A 320 -9.16 2.83 17.03
N MET A 321 -10.05 2.45 17.94
CA MET A 321 -11.28 1.71 17.62
C MET A 321 -12.45 2.62 17.25
N THR A 322 -12.33 3.93 17.45
CA THR A 322 -13.39 4.91 17.14
C THR A 322 -13.15 5.60 15.80
N PRO A 323 -13.92 5.30 14.73
CA PRO A 323 -13.80 6.04 13.46
C PRO A 323 -14.21 7.51 13.64
N SER A 324 -13.61 8.39 12.84
CA SER A 324 -14.03 9.79 12.74
C SER A 324 -15.46 9.90 12.20
N LEU A 325 -16.14 11.04 12.41
CA LEU A 325 -17.47 11.27 11.83
C LEU A 325 -17.46 11.17 10.30
N LYS A 326 -16.42 11.74 9.66
CA LYS A 326 -16.19 11.62 8.20
C LYS A 326 -16.20 10.16 7.77
N HIS A 327 -15.42 9.32 8.46
CA HIS A 327 -15.34 7.89 8.16
C HIS A 327 -16.65 7.13 8.41
N ARG A 328 -17.38 7.46 9.48
CA ARG A 328 -18.70 6.85 9.75
C ARG A 328 -19.69 7.14 8.62
N LEU A 329 -19.66 8.35 8.06
CA LEU A 329 -20.51 8.73 6.93
C LEU A 329 -20.03 8.06 5.63
N GLN A 330 -18.74 8.11 5.33
CA GLN A 330 -18.15 7.55 4.11
C GLN A 330 -18.36 6.04 3.97
N TYR A 331 -18.29 5.30 5.09
CA TYR A 331 -18.43 3.84 5.11
C TYR A 331 -19.76 3.36 5.70
N ARG A 332 -20.77 4.23 5.78
CA ARG A 332 -22.10 3.84 6.28
C ARG A 332 -22.65 2.68 5.44
N GLY A 333 -23.05 1.59 6.11
CA GLY A 333 -23.57 0.40 5.46
C GLY A 333 -22.53 -0.48 4.74
N ARG A 334 -21.23 -0.18 4.88
CA ARG A 334 -20.14 -0.97 4.27
C ARG A 334 -19.32 -1.68 5.34
N HIS A 335 -18.82 -2.87 5.01
CA HIS A 335 -17.86 -3.58 5.86
C HIS A 335 -16.49 -2.88 5.83
N THR A 336 -15.84 -2.81 6.98
CA THR A 336 -14.54 -2.14 7.17
C THR A 336 -13.60 -3.02 7.98
N ILE A 337 -12.32 -2.66 8.06
CA ILE A 337 -11.36 -3.38 8.92
C ILE A 337 -11.80 -3.39 10.40
N HIS A 338 -12.53 -2.37 10.87
CA HIS A 338 -13.09 -2.36 12.22
C HIS A 338 -14.16 -3.44 12.42
N ALA A 339 -14.94 -3.78 11.39
CA ALA A 339 -15.90 -4.87 11.47
C ALA A 339 -15.19 -6.21 11.64
N VAL A 340 -14.08 -6.41 10.93
CA VAL A 340 -13.21 -7.60 11.08
C VAL A 340 -12.65 -7.68 12.50
N ILE A 341 -12.07 -6.58 13.01
CA ILE A 341 -11.51 -6.55 14.37
C ILE A 341 -12.57 -6.81 15.44
N ARG A 342 -13.77 -6.21 15.32
CA ARG A 342 -14.87 -6.46 16.27
C ARG A 342 -15.32 -7.92 16.25
N ALA A 343 -15.25 -8.59 15.11
CA ALA A 343 -15.56 -10.00 15.04
C ALA A 343 -14.49 -10.87 15.70
N MET A 344 -13.21 -10.48 15.61
CA MET A 344 -12.12 -11.12 16.36
C MET A 344 -12.29 -10.93 17.87
N GLU A 345 -12.68 -9.72 18.30
CA GLU A 345 -12.97 -9.42 19.72
C GLU A 345 -14.10 -10.30 20.26
N ARG A 346 -15.16 -10.54 19.47
CA ARG A 346 -16.26 -11.47 19.82
C ARG A 346 -15.86 -12.93 19.80
N ALA A 347 -14.77 -13.28 19.13
CA ALA A 347 -14.20 -14.62 19.08
C ALA A 347 -13.09 -14.81 20.13
N ASP A 348 -13.07 -13.94 21.16
CA ASP A 348 -12.12 -13.94 22.27
C ASP A 348 -10.65 -13.85 21.84
N GLU A 349 -10.35 -13.23 20.68
CA GLU A 349 -8.97 -12.87 20.37
C GLU A 349 -8.50 -11.69 21.22
N ASP A 350 -7.25 -11.75 21.69
CA ASP A 350 -6.59 -10.72 22.49
C ASP A 350 -6.26 -9.46 21.65
N VAL A 351 -7.29 -8.67 21.33
CA VAL A 351 -7.18 -7.41 20.57
C VAL A 351 -6.24 -6.43 21.28
N ASP A 352 -6.25 -6.40 22.61
CA ASP A 352 -5.44 -5.47 23.39
C ASP A 352 -3.96 -5.84 23.32
N GLY A 353 -3.62 -7.11 23.51
CA GLY A 353 -2.26 -7.62 23.32
C GLY A 353 -1.78 -7.48 21.88
N LEU A 354 -2.66 -7.66 20.87
CA LEU A 354 -2.33 -7.39 19.47
C LEU A 354 -2.08 -5.90 19.20
N MET A 355 -2.83 -5.01 19.84
CA MET A 355 -2.63 -3.56 19.71
C MET A 355 -1.33 -3.11 20.39
N LYS A 356 -1.04 -3.63 21.60
CA LYS A 356 0.26 -3.48 22.27
C LYS A 356 1.39 -4.01 21.39
N LYS A 357 1.20 -5.17 20.74
CA LYS A 357 2.19 -5.71 19.80
C LYS A 357 2.45 -4.77 18.63
N GLY A 358 1.40 -4.15 18.06
CA GLY A 358 1.54 -3.13 17.03
C GLY A 358 2.37 -1.95 17.50
N LEU A 359 2.06 -1.41 18.69
CA LEU A 359 2.86 -0.34 19.31
C LEU A 359 4.31 -0.77 19.55
N THR A 360 4.56 -2.01 19.99
CA THR A 360 5.93 -2.51 20.26
C THR A 360 6.75 -2.58 18.98
N LEU A 361 6.14 -3.04 17.88
CA LEU A 361 6.80 -3.07 16.57
C LEU A 361 7.15 -1.66 16.09
N VAL A 362 6.23 -0.70 16.27
CA VAL A 362 6.48 0.71 15.94
C VAL A 362 7.61 1.27 16.81
N ALA A 363 7.56 1.06 18.13
CA ALA A 363 8.54 1.51 19.12
C ALA A 363 9.96 0.97 18.85
N GLY A 364 10.07 -0.23 18.25
CA GLY A 364 11.32 -0.91 17.95
C GLY A 364 12.11 -0.37 16.75
N MET A 365 11.61 0.63 16.02
CA MET A 365 12.36 1.22 14.90
C MET A 365 13.50 2.14 15.39
N SER A 366 14.75 1.87 15.00
CA SER A 366 15.88 2.75 15.33
C SER A 366 15.87 4.05 14.49
N ASP A 367 16.56 5.09 14.96
CA ASP A 367 16.76 6.34 14.19
C ASP A 367 17.39 6.04 12.83
N LYS A 368 18.47 5.24 12.80
CA LYS A 368 19.13 4.79 11.57
C LYS A 368 18.16 4.11 10.57
N LYS A 369 17.23 3.29 11.07
CA LYS A 369 16.23 2.63 10.22
C LYS A 369 15.23 3.64 9.67
N LEU A 370 14.79 4.61 10.47
CA LEU A 370 13.89 5.68 10.02
C LEU A 370 14.56 6.59 9.00
N GLU A 371 15.82 6.98 9.21
CA GLU A 371 16.64 7.77 8.28
C GLU A 371 16.78 7.05 6.94
N SER A 372 17.16 5.77 6.96
CA SER A 372 17.26 4.95 5.75
C SER A 372 15.93 4.85 4.99
N LEU A 373 14.80 4.74 5.70
CA LEU A 373 13.48 4.68 5.07
C LEU A 373 13.09 6.00 4.40
N VAL A 374 13.36 7.15 5.03
CA VAL A 374 12.99 8.45 4.44
C VAL A 374 13.93 8.90 3.33
N GLY A 375 15.13 8.33 3.21
CA GLY A 375 16.09 8.66 2.13
C GLY A 375 15.53 8.48 0.70
N HIS A 376 14.43 7.73 0.55
CA HIS A 376 13.69 7.61 -0.72
C HIS A 376 12.87 8.86 -1.11
N VAL A 377 12.75 9.87 -0.23
CA VAL A 377 11.99 11.10 -0.49
C VAL A 377 12.94 12.16 -1.04
N HIS A 378 12.70 12.65 -2.25
CA HIS A 378 13.64 13.55 -2.92
C HIS A 378 13.57 14.97 -2.35
N HIS A 379 12.39 15.43 -1.94
CA HIS A 379 12.22 16.77 -1.37
C HIS A 379 12.82 16.85 0.05
N PRO A 380 13.89 17.64 0.29
CA PRO A 380 14.64 17.61 1.56
C PRO A 380 13.80 17.99 2.79
N GLU A 381 12.97 19.02 2.66
CA GLU A 381 12.08 19.48 3.72
C GLU A 381 11.02 18.43 4.04
N ALA A 382 10.42 17.80 3.01
CA ALA A 382 9.47 16.72 3.22
C ALA A 382 10.14 15.50 3.86
N ARG A 383 11.36 15.15 3.43
CA ARG A 383 12.20 14.08 4.01
C ARG A 383 12.41 14.33 5.51
N SER A 384 12.85 15.53 5.88
CA SER A 384 13.07 15.95 7.27
C SER A 384 11.77 15.95 8.09
N ALA A 385 10.67 16.45 7.52
CA ALA A 385 9.38 16.45 8.20
C ALA A 385 8.82 15.02 8.41
N LEU A 386 8.95 14.15 7.42
CA LEU A 386 8.52 12.74 7.51
C LEU A 386 9.35 11.98 8.55
N PHE A 387 10.67 12.18 8.58
CA PHE A 387 11.53 11.63 9.62
C PHE A 387 11.09 12.09 11.01
N THR A 388 10.90 13.39 11.19
CA THR A 388 10.45 13.99 12.46
C THR A 388 9.12 13.41 12.91
N ILE A 389 8.16 13.23 11.99
CA ILE A 389 6.84 12.67 12.29
C ILE A 389 6.94 11.18 12.67
N LEU A 390 7.69 10.38 11.91
CA LEU A 390 7.87 8.95 12.19
C LEU A 390 8.57 8.74 13.54
N LYS A 391 9.62 9.53 13.83
CA LYS A 391 10.31 9.55 15.11
C LYS A 391 9.37 9.91 16.25
N PHE A 392 8.61 10.99 16.10
CA PHE A 392 7.59 11.40 17.07
C PHE A 392 6.56 10.29 17.34
N LYS A 393 6.05 9.62 16.30
CA LYS A 393 5.09 8.51 16.45
C LYS A 393 5.69 7.29 17.13
N ARG A 394 6.94 6.94 16.82
CA ARG A 394 7.67 5.90 17.54
C ARG A 394 7.81 6.25 19.01
N ASP A 395 8.21 7.47 19.34
CA ASP A 395 8.47 7.86 20.72
C ASP A 395 7.14 7.96 21.52
N GLN A 396 6.04 8.34 20.86
CA GLN A 396 4.69 8.18 21.43
C GLN A 396 4.38 6.70 21.72
N ALA A 397 4.71 5.78 20.82
CA ALA A 397 4.49 4.35 21.06
C ALA A 397 5.30 3.83 22.26
N LYS A 398 6.56 4.26 22.41
CA LYS A 398 7.39 3.95 23.58
C LYS A 398 6.75 4.44 24.88
N ALA A 399 6.33 5.70 24.91
CA ALA A 399 5.69 6.32 26.09
C ALA A 399 4.34 5.68 26.45
N ILE A 400 3.58 5.16 25.46
CA ILE A 400 2.31 4.46 25.73
C ILE A 400 2.54 3.08 26.34
N ILE A 401 3.55 2.33 25.88
CA ILE A 401 3.80 0.96 26.35
C ILE A 401 4.58 0.94 27.66
N HIS A 402 5.52 1.88 27.83
CA HIS A 402 6.44 1.96 28.96
C HIS A 402 6.47 3.40 29.52
N PRO A 403 5.35 3.88 30.10
CA PRO A 403 5.21 5.26 30.55
C PRO A 403 6.23 5.65 31.64
N GLU A 404 6.66 4.69 32.46
CA GLU A 404 7.66 4.89 33.51
C GLU A 404 9.08 5.07 32.96
N GLN A 405 9.35 4.60 31.73
CA GLN A 405 10.69 4.58 31.13
C GLN A 405 10.89 5.68 30.08
N PHE A 406 9.82 6.14 29.45
CA PHE A 406 9.91 7.08 28.33
C PHE A 406 9.02 8.31 28.54
N ARG A 407 9.65 9.47 28.43
CA ARG A 407 8.95 10.76 28.43
C ARG A 407 8.09 10.89 27.17
N TRP A 408 6.91 11.49 27.33
CA TRP A 408 6.07 11.87 26.20
C TRP A 408 6.81 12.87 25.29
N PRO A 409 6.91 12.61 23.96
CA PRO A 409 7.66 13.47 23.07
C PRO A 409 6.94 14.80 22.82
N GLU A 410 7.72 15.84 22.53
CA GLU A 410 7.18 17.15 22.15
C GLU A 410 6.55 17.10 20.76
N GLU A 411 5.42 17.80 20.59
CA GLU A 411 4.73 17.79 19.30
C GLU A 411 5.57 18.51 18.23
N PRO A 412 5.69 17.92 17.03
CA PRO A 412 6.35 18.60 15.93
C PRO A 412 5.65 19.91 15.60
N GLY A 413 6.46 20.97 15.45
CA GLY A 413 6.00 22.33 15.16
C GLY A 413 5.22 22.43 13.85
N ARG A 414 4.49 23.54 13.66
CA ARG A 414 3.64 23.77 12.48
C ARG A 414 4.40 23.68 11.15
N TRP A 415 5.70 23.96 11.15
CA TRP A 415 6.55 23.88 9.96
C TRP A 415 6.49 22.50 9.30
N THR A 416 6.37 21.42 10.08
CA THR A 416 6.27 20.05 9.55
C THR A 416 5.09 19.88 8.60
N LEU A 417 3.97 20.58 8.84
CA LEU A 417 2.78 20.51 7.98
C LEU A 417 3.01 21.14 6.60
N SER A 418 3.74 22.27 6.56
CA SER A 418 4.08 22.94 5.30
C SER A 418 5.12 22.14 4.51
N ALA A 419 6.13 21.62 5.21
CA ALA A 419 7.17 20.79 4.62
C ALA A 419 6.61 19.47 4.05
N LEU A 420 5.60 18.88 4.70
CA LEU A 420 4.92 17.68 4.19
C LEU A 420 4.29 17.87 2.80
N VAL A 421 3.99 19.10 2.38
CA VAL A 421 3.42 19.38 1.05
C VAL A 421 4.40 20.06 0.11
N GLY A 422 5.69 20.06 0.46
CA GLY A 422 6.74 20.67 -0.34
C GLY A 422 6.64 22.19 -0.45
N ARG A 423 6.06 22.86 0.56
CA ARG A 423 6.06 24.33 0.64
C ARG A 423 7.10 24.79 1.66
N VAL A 424 8.13 25.47 1.19
CA VAL A 424 9.08 26.20 2.01
C VAL A 424 8.36 27.42 2.60
N ARG A 425 8.69 27.80 3.85
CA ARG A 425 8.30 29.13 4.33
C ARG A 425 8.97 30.17 3.42
N PRO A 426 8.28 31.20 2.93
CA PRO A 426 9.01 32.42 2.60
C PRO A 426 9.69 32.87 3.90
N THR A 427 11.02 32.90 3.89
CA THR A 427 11.86 33.41 4.98
C THR A 427 11.61 34.88 5.19
#